data_AF-A0A2V5LNI3-F1
#
_entry.id   AF-A0A2V5LNI3-F1
#
_cell.length_a   1.000
_cell.length_b   1.000
_cell.length_c   1.000
_cell.angle_alpha   90.00
_cell.angle_beta   90.00
_cell.angle_gamma   90.00
#
_symmetry.space_group_name_H-M   'P 1'
#
loop_
_entity.id
_entity.type
_entity.pdbx_description
1 polymer ?
#
loop_
_entity_poly.entity_id
_entity_poly.type
_entity_poly.pdbx_seq_one_letter_code
_entity_poly.pdbx_strand_id
1 'polypeptide(L)'
;MNYKTILASLTALVMAATSSFAQDIHKSGPFQGAKANKGFVTHTTANGKSTLTLSDDFVPPQTPDPHWQVVDSNGRTYLLDRLMTKDQKVKKSIVVPEYIPDIAKVQMWCAFAETNLGEAAFEHPVK
;
A
#
# COMPACT_ATOMS: atom_id res chain seq x y z
N MET A 1 -62.94 -29.24 -29.39
CA MET A 1 -62.68 -28.58 -28.09
C MET A 1 -61.56 -29.33 -27.39
N ASN A 2 -60.44 -28.63 -27.16
CA ASN A 2 -59.60 -28.67 -25.94
C ASN A 2 -58.18 -28.23 -26.29
N TYR A 3 -57.95 -26.95 -26.01
CA TYR A 3 -56.75 -26.17 -26.23
C TYR A 3 -55.68 -26.65 -25.24
N LYS A 4 -54.53 -27.12 -25.74
CA LYS A 4 -53.38 -27.45 -24.89
C LYS A 4 -52.53 -26.18 -24.72
N THR A 5 -52.68 -25.56 -23.56
CA THR A 5 -51.95 -24.39 -23.09
C THR A 5 -50.45 -24.70 -23.01
N ILE A 6 -49.63 -23.98 -23.78
CA ILE A 6 -48.17 -24.00 -23.63
C ILE A 6 -47.82 -23.01 -22.51
N LEU A 7 -47.41 -23.51 -21.34
CA LEU A 7 -46.80 -22.70 -20.29
C LEU A 7 -45.33 -22.44 -20.67
N ALA A 8 -45.03 -21.20 -21.09
CA ALA A 8 -43.65 -20.73 -21.15
C ALA A 8 -43.26 -20.23 -19.76
N SER A 9 -42.41 -20.98 -19.06
CA SER A 9 -41.79 -20.56 -17.80
C SER A 9 -40.73 -19.49 -18.07
N LEU A 10 -41.02 -18.25 -17.70
CA LEU A 10 -40.10 -17.12 -17.79
C LEU A 10 -39.24 -17.08 -16.52
N THR A 11 -38.09 -17.77 -16.54
CA THR A 11 -37.12 -17.71 -15.44
C THR A 11 -36.34 -16.40 -15.55
N ALA A 12 -36.72 -15.39 -14.76
CA ALA A 12 -35.96 -14.15 -14.65
C ALA A 12 -34.65 -14.42 -13.88
N LEU A 13 -33.55 -14.56 -14.60
CA LEU A 13 -32.21 -14.59 -14.03
C LEU A 13 -31.83 -13.16 -13.62
N VAL A 14 -31.99 -12.83 -12.34
CA VAL A 14 -31.46 -11.59 -11.77
C VAL A 14 -29.95 -11.71 -11.76
N MET A 15 -29.29 -11.13 -12.77
CA MET A 15 -27.84 -10.93 -12.74
C MET A 15 -27.54 -9.88 -11.68
N ALA A 16 -27.17 -10.32 -10.48
CA ALA A 16 -26.56 -9.46 -9.49
C ALA A 16 -25.23 -8.96 -10.07
N ALA A 17 -25.21 -7.71 -10.54
CA ALA A 17 -23.98 -7.06 -10.95
C ALA A 17 -23.13 -6.89 -9.68
N THR A 18 -22.18 -7.80 -9.47
CA THR A 18 -21.13 -7.58 -8.49
C THR A 18 -20.20 -6.53 -9.07
N SER A 19 -20.34 -5.28 -8.60
CA SER A 19 -19.37 -4.23 -8.87
C SER A 19 -18.04 -4.68 -8.27
N SER A 20 -17.19 -5.30 -9.08
CA SER A 20 -15.80 -5.54 -8.72
C SER A 20 -15.14 -4.16 -8.73
N PHE A 21 -15.00 -3.55 -7.55
CA PHE A 21 -14.15 -2.37 -7.40
C PHE A 21 -12.73 -2.83 -7.70
N ALA A 22 -12.16 -2.39 -8.82
CA ALA A 22 -10.73 -2.52 -9.03
C ALA A 22 -10.05 -1.82 -7.86
N GLN A 23 -9.32 -2.56 -7.02
CA GLN A 23 -8.49 -1.91 -6.02
C GLN A 23 -7.39 -1.19 -6.77
N ASP A 24 -7.31 0.12 -6.62
CA ASP A 24 -6.20 0.90 -7.18
C ASP A 24 -4.92 0.45 -6.48
N ILE A 25 -4.10 -0.30 -7.20
CA ILE A 25 -2.78 -0.75 -6.76
C ILE A 25 -1.74 0.11 -7.48
N HIS A 26 -1.02 0.92 -6.71
CA HIS A 26 0.11 1.69 -7.22
C HIS A 26 1.41 1.05 -6.76
N LYS A 27 2.43 1.12 -7.61
CA LYS A 27 3.77 0.57 -7.32
C LYS A 27 4.79 1.70 -7.39
N SER A 28 5.65 1.79 -6.39
CA SER A 28 6.78 2.71 -6.42
C SER A 28 7.90 2.20 -7.35
N GLY A 29 8.86 3.05 -7.66
CA GLY A 29 10.19 2.62 -8.09
C GLY A 29 10.90 1.78 -7.01
N PRO A 30 12.07 1.20 -7.32
CA PRO A 30 12.87 0.48 -6.33
C PRO A 30 13.43 1.44 -5.28
N PHE A 31 13.73 0.91 -4.09
CA PHE A 31 14.47 1.66 -3.08
C PHE A 31 15.86 2.05 -3.58
N GLN A 32 16.23 3.30 -3.32
CA GLN A 32 17.55 3.86 -3.62
C GLN A 32 18.13 4.49 -2.35
N GLY A 33 19.28 3.98 -1.89
CA GLY A 33 19.92 4.44 -0.66
C GLY A 33 21.16 3.65 -0.30
N ALA A 34 21.85 4.07 0.77
CA ALA A 34 23.07 3.40 1.22
C ALA A 34 22.80 2.10 2.00
N LYS A 35 21.60 1.97 2.59
CA LYS A 35 21.24 0.84 3.49
C LYS A 35 19.93 0.16 3.13
N ALA A 36 18.99 0.87 2.51
CA ALA A 36 17.81 0.31 1.86
C ALA A 36 17.89 0.60 0.35
N ASN A 37 18.13 -0.44 -0.45
CA ASN A 37 18.45 -0.30 -1.88
C ASN A 37 17.91 -1.45 -2.75
N LYS A 38 16.97 -2.22 -2.20
CA LYS A 38 16.34 -3.36 -2.87
C LYS A 38 14.87 -3.42 -2.49
N GLY A 39 14.06 -3.96 -3.40
CA GLY A 39 12.61 -4.02 -3.27
C GLY A 39 11.94 -2.70 -3.58
N PHE A 40 10.63 -2.66 -3.41
CA PHE A 40 9.75 -1.52 -3.70
C PHE A 40 8.58 -1.51 -2.71
N VAL A 41 7.72 -0.49 -2.82
CA VAL A 41 6.48 -0.37 -2.06
C VAL A 41 5.29 -0.49 -3.01
N THR A 42 4.29 -1.26 -2.61
CA THR A 42 2.94 -1.19 -3.17
C THR A 42 2.04 -0.38 -2.26
N HIS A 43 1.18 0.43 -2.88
CA HIS A 43 0.12 1.15 -2.22
C HIS A 43 -1.22 0.57 -2.65
N THR A 44 -2.10 0.31 -1.70
CA THR A 44 -3.48 -0.11 -1.96
C THR A 44 -4.44 0.67 -1.09
N THR A 45 -5.65 0.89 -1.61
CA THR A 45 -6.73 1.51 -0.84
C THR A 45 -7.79 0.45 -0.51
N ALA A 46 -8.07 0.29 0.78
CA ALA A 46 -9.10 -0.62 1.27
C ALA A 46 -9.94 0.07 2.34
N ASN A 47 -11.27 0.11 2.16
CA ASN A 47 -12.20 0.79 3.07
C ASN A 47 -11.81 2.26 3.34
N GLY A 48 -11.33 2.96 2.30
CA GLY A 48 -10.87 4.36 2.40
C GLY A 48 -9.53 4.54 3.10
N LYS A 49 -8.82 3.47 3.45
CA LYS A 49 -7.51 3.52 4.11
C LYS A 49 -6.41 3.10 3.16
N SER A 50 -5.42 3.97 3.04
CA SER A 50 -4.17 3.77 2.31
C SER A 50 -3.27 2.81 3.08
N THR A 51 -2.81 1.75 2.42
CA THR A 51 -1.88 0.76 2.99
C THR A 51 -0.63 0.69 2.13
N LEU A 52 0.54 0.80 2.76
CA LEU A 52 1.83 0.59 2.11
C LEU A 52 2.36 -0.78 2.46
N THR A 53 2.89 -1.51 1.48
CA THR A 53 3.46 -2.86 1.66
C THR A 53 4.81 -2.99 0.95
N LEU A 54 5.82 -3.48 1.67
CA LEU A 54 7.14 -3.81 1.12
C LEU A 54 7.07 -5.09 0.28
N SER A 55 7.78 -5.10 -0.85
CA SER A 55 7.96 -6.30 -1.66
C SER A 55 8.72 -7.39 -0.91
N ASP A 56 8.56 -8.64 -1.34
CA ASP A 56 9.18 -9.79 -0.67
C ASP A 56 10.71 -9.81 -0.76
N ASP A 57 11.27 -9.16 -1.78
CA ASP A 57 12.71 -9.06 -1.99
C ASP A 57 13.36 -7.86 -1.27
N PHE A 58 12.59 -7.07 -0.52
CA PHE A 58 13.09 -6.00 0.32
C PHE A 58 14.06 -6.54 1.39
N VAL A 59 15.17 -5.83 1.59
CA VAL A 59 16.17 -6.16 2.61
C VAL A 59 16.13 -5.09 3.70
N PRO A 60 15.72 -5.43 4.94
CA PRO A 60 15.65 -4.46 6.03
C PRO A 60 17.04 -3.92 6.38
N PRO A 61 17.18 -2.60 6.56
CA PRO A 61 18.45 -2.02 6.98
C PRO A 61 18.77 -2.43 8.41
N GLN A 62 19.97 -2.98 8.63
CA GLN A 62 20.50 -3.33 9.94
C GLN A 62 20.95 -2.06 10.67
N THR A 63 20.02 -1.38 11.34
CA THR A 63 20.25 -0.13 12.09
C THR A 63 19.53 -0.16 13.44
N PRO A 64 19.94 0.66 14.42
CA PRO A 64 19.37 0.59 15.78
C PRO A 64 17.89 0.95 15.86
N ASP A 65 17.44 1.90 15.03
CA ASP A 65 16.06 2.39 15.10
C ASP A 65 15.48 2.74 13.72
N PRO A 66 15.22 1.74 12.85
CA PRO A 66 14.61 1.96 11.55
C PRO A 66 13.10 2.13 11.67
N HIS A 67 12.59 3.13 10.96
CA HIS A 67 11.18 3.50 10.87
C HIS A 67 10.72 3.62 9.42
N TRP A 68 9.43 3.43 9.25
CA TRP A 68 8.74 3.94 8.08
C TRP A 68 8.67 5.46 8.16
N GLN A 69 8.93 6.13 7.04
CA GLN A 69 8.67 7.55 6.89
C GLN A 69 8.00 7.78 5.54
N VAL A 70 6.97 8.61 5.53
CA VAL A 70 6.28 9.05 4.31
C VAL A 70 6.67 10.49 4.02
N VAL A 71 6.82 10.83 2.74
CA VAL A 71 6.95 12.20 2.28
C VAL A 71 5.80 12.51 1.34
N ASP A 72 5.07 13.59 1.62
CA ASP A 72 3.99 14.05 0.75
C ASP A 72 4.53 14.87 -0.44
N SER A 73 3.63 15.24 -1.35
CA SER A 73 3.89 16.03 -2.55
C SER A 73 4.47 17.42 -2.27
N ASN A 74 4.29 17.95 -1.06
CA ASN A 74 4.86 19.22 -0.62
C ASN A 74 6.23 19.05 0.06
N GLY A 75 6.74 17.82 0.13
CA GLY A 75 8.02 17.51 0.78
C GLY A 75 7.93 17.40 2.30
N ARG A 76 6.73 17.40 2.89
CA ARG A 76 6.59 17.22 4.33
C ARG A 76 6.79 15.75 4.70
N THR A 77 7.62 15.52 5.70
CA THR A 77 7.95 14.18 6.21
C THR A 77 7.06 13.80 7.38
N TYR A 78 6.61 12.56 7.42
CA TYR A 78 5.83 11.97 8.49
C TYR A 78 6.53 10.71 8.97
N LEU A 79 7.12 10.77 10.17
CA LEU A 79 7.69 9.58 10.81
C LEU A 79 6.57 8.69 11.33
N LEU A 80 6.59 7.42 10.94
CA LEU A 80 5.57 6.43 11.28
C LEU A 80 6.18 5.32 12.15
N ASP A 81 5.51 4.17 12.19
CA ASP A 81 5.90 3.00 12.98
C ASP A 81 7.34 2.53 12.70
N ARG A 82 7.95 1.95 13.74
CA ARG A 82 9.21 1.20 13.60
C ARG A 82 9.04 0.10 12.55
N LEU A 83 10.03 -0.02 11.67
CA LEU A 83 10.09 -1.05 10.63
C LEU A 83 10.22 -2.45 11.24
N MET A 84 10.91 -2.55 12.37
CA MET A 84 11.15 -3.81 13.09
C MET A 84 10.27 -3.89 14.34
N THR A 85 9.68 -5.05 14.57
CA THR A 85 9.01 -5.37 15.84
C THR A 85 10.02 -5.65 16.95
N LYS A 86 9.54 -5.76 18.19
CA LYS A 86 10.38 -6.12 19.35
C LYS A 86 11.05 -7.49 19.20
N ASP A 87 10.43 -8.43 18.47
CA ASP A 87 10.96 -9.75 18.13
C ASP A 87 11.78 -9.77 16.82
N GLN A 88 12.25 -8.60 16.35
CA GLN A 88 13.08 -8.44 15.15
C GLN A 88 12.44 -8.96 13.85
N LYS A 89 11.11 -8.97 13.77
CA LYS A 89 10.39 -9.23 12.52
C LYS A 89 10.11 -7.92 11.81
N VAL A 90 10.13 -7.98 10.49
CA VAL A 90 9.83 -6.82 9.64
C VAL A 90 8.32 -6.60 9.61
N LYS A 91 7.86 -5.41 9.99
CA LYS A 91 6.52 -4.94 9.67
C LYS A 91 6.47 -4.56 8.20
N LYS A 92 6.16 -5.55 7.35
CA LYS A 92 6.10 -5.37 5.89
C LYS A 92 5.00 -4.41 5.43
N SER A 93 3.96 -4.21 6.23
CA SER A 93 2.86 -3.32 5.88
C SER A 93 2.54 -2.33 6.99
N ILE A 94 2.09 -1.14 6.58
CA ILE A 94 1.56 -0.10 7.48
C ILE A 94 0.33 0.54 6.87
N VAL A 95 -0.62 0.91 7.73
CA VAL A 95 -1.73 1.79 7.35
C VAL A 95 -1.25 3.22 7.51
N VAL A 96 -1.44 4.03 6.48
CA VAL A 96 -1.06 5.44 6.48
C VAL A 96 -2.13 6.23 7.23
N PRO A 97 -1.77 7.07 8.23
CA PRO A 97 -2.73 7.90 8.93
C PRO A 97 -3.46 8.89 7.99
N GLU A 98 -4.76 9.07 8.21
CA GLU A 98 -5.64 9.90 7.35
C GLU A 98 -5.25 11.38 7.28
N TYR A 99 -4.47 11.89 8.26
CA TYR A 99 -3.99 13.26 8.25
C TYR A 99 -2.87 13.50 7.21
N ILE A 100 -2.32 12.44 6.61
CA ILE A 100 -1.31 12.54 5.55
C ILE A 100 -2.06 12.74 4.22
N PRO A 101 -1.83 13.86 3.51
CA PRO A 101 -2.69 14.25 2.40
C PRO A 101 -2.52 13.35 1.16
N ASP A 102 -1.28 12.93 0.89
CA ASP A 102 -0.86 12.07 -0.20
C ASP A 102 0.53 11.47 0.10
N ILE A 103 0.99 10.56 -0.75
CA ILE A 103 2.26 9.84 -0.61
C ILE A 103 3.05 9.98 -1.92
N ALA A 104 4.05 10.86 -1.93
CA ALA A 104 4.96 11.00 -3.08
C ALA A 104 6.09 9.96 -3.04
N LYS A 105 6.64 9.69 -1.85
CA LYS A 105 7.67 8.68 -1.63
C LYS A 105 7.64 8.09 -0.23
N VAL A 106 8.24 6.92 -0.09
CA VAL A 106 8.47 6.24 1.17
C VAL A 106 9.96 6.19 1.45
N GLN A 107 10.35 6.52 2.67
CA GLN A 107 11.73 6.50 3.16
C GLN A 107 11.84 5.47 4.29
N MET A 108 12.99 4.79 4.34
CA MET A 108 13.41 4.07 5.53
C MET A 108 14.26 5.05 6.35
N TRP A 109 13.77 5.47 7.51
CA TRP A 109 14.42 6.48 8.34
C TRP A 109 15.07 5.84 9.57
N CYS A 110 16.30 6.20 9.90
CA CYS A 110 16.88 5.85 11.20
C CYS A 110 16.59 6.98 12.19
N ALA A 111 15.72 6.76 13.18
CA ALA A 111 15.43 7.77 14.19
C ALA A 111 16.61 8.02 15.14
N PHE A 112 17.44 7.00 15.41
CA PHE A 112 18.63 7.16 16.25
C PHE A 112 19.71 8.04 15.60
N ALA A 113 19.94 7.86 14.29
CA ALA A 113 20.98 8.59 13.55
C ALA A 113 20.44 9.77 12.75
N GLU A 114 19.13 10.03 12.83
CA GLU A 114 18.40 11.07 12.11
C GLU A 114 18.79 11.13 10.61
N THR A 115 18.74 9.99 9.93
CA THR A 115 19.15 9.90 8.52
C THR A 115 18.25 9.00 7.69
N ASN A 116 18.11 9.38 6.41
CA ASN A 116 17.47 8.55 5.40
C ASN A 116 18.41 7.39 5.02
N LEU A 117 17.89 6.17 5.09
CA LEU A 117 18.59 4.92 4.77
C LEU A 117 18.37 4.49 3.32
N GLY A 118 17.29 4.97 2.71
CA GLY A 118 16.91 4.79 1.32
C GLY A 118 15.44 5.11 1.07
N GLU A 119 15.13 5.46 -0.17
CA GLU A 119 13.80 5.92 -0.56
C GLU A 119 13.27 5.30 -1.83
N ALA A 120 11.95 5.15 -1.91
CA ALA A 120 11.22 4.65 -3.05
C ALA A 120 10.10 5.64 -3.40
N ALA A 121 10.15 6.21 -4.60
CA ALA A 121 9.18 7.20 -5.06
C ALA A 121 8.09 6.56 -5.94
N PHE A 122 6.87 7.06 -5.85
CA PHE A 122 5.83 6.76 -6.82
C PHE A 122 5.99 7.67 -8.04
N GLU A 123 5.51 7.22 -9.20
CA GLU A 123 5.52 8.02 -10.43
C GLU A 123 4.70 9.31 -10.27
N HIS A 124 3.58 9.21 -9.56
CA HIS A 124 2.75 10.31 -9.11
C HIS A 124 2.35 10.10 -7.65
N PRO A 125 2.08 11.16 -6.86
CA PRO A 125 1.58 11.01 -5.50
C PRO A 125 0.29 10.18 -5.42
N VAL A 126 0.20 9.29 -4.43
CA VAL A 126 -0.92 8.35 -4.26
C VAL A 126 -1.71 8.60 -2.98
N LYS A 127 -2.97 8.13 -2.94
CA LYS A 127 -3.88 8.24 -1.79
C LYS A 127 -4.82 7.04 -1.70
#